data_AF-A8Y4F4-F1
#
_entry.id   AF-A8Y4F4-F1
#
_cell.length_a   1.000
_cell.length_b   1.000
_cell.length_c   1.000
_cell.angle_alpha   90.00
_cell.angle_beta   90.00
_cell.angle_gamma   90.00
#
_symmetry.space_group_name_H-M   'P 1'
#
loop_
_entity.id
_entity.type
_entity.pdbx_description
1 polymer ?
#
loop_
_entity_poly.entity_id
_entity_poly.type
_entity_poly.pdbx_seq_one_letter_code
_entity_poly.pdbx_strand_id
1 'polypeptide(L)'
;MNESCTIPTSPFLLNLSHVLVCLTAPVYITTCYILVFKCSPFFSQYRIVLLRHIFTCIFMEYFVDIIWQMTVVVPYSAFCSVGTGHRYPVFMFSIVVAGLCATGVSIMHMFQYRMNAVTDDSIRILKSIITGVKFYHYFMMTSCLCLLIASYNHLADQKAFKTNVQYKFGSVPSYIWCDNCMFINTDSTTVLIFVGLGASSQPLAAVYFGLSVYALKLGLQKLRKSLSQRTITTQRNFLNSLYLQTAVHVIFISVPLGIFFLTFILHIPSSEMYMSYIPMAMFTQHGSLSALALLVSNKPLYSVFTKTFLRMKTNIRETDRVSDIRGAEREHSSWNRTAVRENVMK
;
A
#
# COMPACT_ATOMS: atom_id res chain seq x y z
N MET A 1 4.26 -41.21 8.27
CA MET A 1 4.60 -39.86 8.75
C MET A 1 3.33 -39.04 8.71
N ASN A 2 2.76 -38.75 9.88
CA ASN A 2 1.57 -37.92 10.00
C ASN A 2 2.06 -36.46 10.07
N GLU A 3 2.54 -35.94 8.94
CA GLU A 3 3.09 -34.59 8.87
C GLU A 3 1.95 -33.59 8.65
N SER A 4 1.63 -32.83 9.69
CA SER A 4 0.67 -31.74 9.58
C SER A 4 1.30 -30.59 8.77
N CYS A 5 0.79 -30.32 7.57
CA CYS A 5 1.11 -29.12 6.78
C CYS A 5 0.60 -27.80 7.40
N THR A 6 0.34 -27.81 8.70
CA THR A 6 -0.07 -26.66 9.48
C THR A 6 1.16 -25.83 9.79
N ILE A 7 1.21 -24.62 9.23
CA ILE A 7 2.21 -23.63 9.59
C ILE A 7 1.90 -23.20 11.04
N PRO A 8 2.88 -23.23 11.97
CA PRO A 8 2.71 -22.76 13.34
C PRO A 8 2.65 -21.22 13.33
N THR A 9 1.56 -20.69 12.78
CA THR A 9 1.27 -19.26 12.78
C THR A 9 0.60 -18.94 14.12
N SER A 10 1.11 -17.95 14.84
CA SER A 10 0.46 -17.57 16.10
C SER A 10 -0.96 -17.06 15.79
N PRO A 11 -1.98 -17.42 16.61
CA PRO A 11 -3.34 -16.93 16.42
C PRO A 11 -3.42 -15.39 16.39
N PHE A 12 -2.50 -14.73 17.10
CA PHE A 12 -2.35 -13.28 17.08
C PHE A 12 -2.05 -12.75 15.67
N LEU A 13 -1.20 -13.41 14.90
CA LEU A 13 -0.79 -12.96 13.57
C LEU A 13 -1.87 -13.18 12.51
N LEU A 14 -2.57 -14.33 12.60
CA LEU A 14 -3.74 -14.58 11.77
C LEU A 14 -4.81 -13.51 12.01
N ASN A 15 -5.01 -13.13 13.28
CA ASN A 15 -5.95 -12.07 13.64
C ASN A 15 -5.43 -10.67 13.29
N LEU A 16 -4.11 -10.44 13.31
CA LEU A 16 -3.51 -9.15 13.02
C LEU A 16 -3.78 -8.70 11.58
N SER A 17 -3.68 -9.59 10.58
CA SER A 17 -4.00 -9.24 9.20
C SER A 17 -5.48 -8.81 9.05
N HIS A 18 -6.40 -9.54 9.67
CA HIS A 18 -7.83 -9.19 9.68
C HIS A 18 -8.08 -7.85 10.38
N VAL A 19 -7.44 -7.60 11.53
CA VAL A 19 -7.52 -6.33 12.25
C VAL A 19 -6.98 -5.18 11.41
N LEU A 20 -5.83 -5.37 10.75
CA LEU A 20 -5.23 -4.37 9.87
C LEU A 20 -6.16 -4.01 8.70
N VAL A 21 -6.76 -5.00 8.05
CA VAL A 21 -7.75 -4.76 6.97
C VAL A 21 -8.97 -3.98 7.49
N CYS A 22 -9.46 -4.30 8.69
CA CYS A 22 -10.54 -3.54 9.32
C CYS A 22 -10.14 -2.08 9.63
N LEU A 23 -8.87 -1.82 9.95
CA LEU A 23 -8.35 -0.47 10.19
C LEU A 23 -8.11 0.31 8.89
N THR A 24 -7.74 -0.36 7.80
CA THR A 24 -7.44 0.29 6.52
C THR A 24 -8.67 0.53 5.65
N ALA A 25 -9.69 -0.31 5.76
CA ALA A 25 -10.93 -0.15 5.00
C ALA A 25 -11.58 1.25 5.15
N PRO A 26 -11.71 1.84 6.37
CA PRO A 26 -12.20 3.20 6.54
C PRO A 26 -11.38 4.26 5.80
N VAL A 27 -10.05 4.10 5.75
CA VAL A 27 -9.15 5.04 5.05
C VAL A 27 -9.45 5.01 3.54
N TYR A 28 -9.55 3.83 2.96
CA TYR A 28 -9.87 3.67 1.55
C TYR A 28 -11.29 4.16 1.20
N ILE A 29 -12.29 3.74 1.96
CA ILE A 29 -13.69 4.14 1.76
C ILE A 29 -13.80 5.67 1.78
N THR A 30 -13.21 6.30 2.79
CA THR A 30 -13.24 7.76 2.94
C THR A 30 -12.52 8.46 1.78
N THR A 31 -11.33 7.98 1.41
CA THR A 31 -10.54 8.56 0.33
C THR A 31 -11.27 8.43 -1.01
N CYS A 32 -11.80 7.25 -1.33
CA CYS A 32 -12.58 7.01 -2.54
C CYS A 32 -13.86 7.85 -2.57
N TYR A 33 -14.59 7.94 -1.45
CA TYR A 33 -15.80 8.76 -1.36
C TYR A 33 -15.51 10.23 -1.68
N ILE A 34 -14.46 10.80 -1.09
CA ILE A 34 -14.07 12.20 -1.33
C ILE A 34 -13.67 12.41 -2.78
N LEU A 35 -12.84 11.52 -3.35
CA LEU A 35 -12.38 11.63 -4.72
C LEU A 35 -13.53 11.54 -5.73
N VAL A 36 -14.46 10.60 -5.54
CA VAL A 36 -15.56 10.37 -6.48
C VAL A 36 -16.63 11.45 -6.36
N PHE A 37 -17.09 11.76 -5.15
CA PHE A 37 -18.31 12.55 -4.94
C PHE A 37 -18.07 14.01 -4.54
N LYS A 38 -16.86 14.39 -4.09
CA LYS A 38 -16.60 15.74 -3.56
C LYS A 38 -15.54 16.53 -4.34
N CYS A 39 -14.76 15.90 -5.20
CA CYS A 39 -13.79 16.61 -6.04
C CYS A 39 -14.44 17.33 -7.23
N SER A 40 -13.95 18.54 -7.52
CA SER A 40 -14.39 19.36 -8.66
C SER A 40 -14.10 18.68 -10.01
N PRO A 41 -14.96 18.86 -11.04
CA PRO A 41 -14.78 18.29 -12.37
C PRO A 41 -13.49 18.75 -13.08
N PHE A 42 -12.92 19.91 -12.73
CA PHE A 42 -11.60 20.36 -13.21
C PHE A 42 -10.44 19.42 -12.80
N PHE A 43 -10.69 18.49 -11.88
CA PHE A 43 -9.71 17.51 -11.38
C PHE A 43 -9.89 16.11 -11.99
N SER A 44 -10.80 15.95 -12.96
CA SER A 44 -11.25 14.63 -13.47
C SER A 44 -10.10 13.73 -13.95
N GLN A 45 -9.14 14.28 -14.69
CA GLN A 45 -8.04 13.50 -15.26
C GLN A 45 -7.05 13.00 -14.20
N TYR A 46 -6.61 13.87 -13.28
CA TYR A 46 -5.76 13.44 -12.17
C TYR A 46 -6.48 12.50 -11.20
N ARG A 47 -7.79 12.71 -11.00
CA ARG A 47 -8.64 11.82 -10.19
C ARG A 47 -8.62 10.39 -10.72
N ILE A 48 -8.73 10.19 -12.04
CA ILE A 48 -8.70 8.85 -12.64
C ILE A 48 -7.36 8.16 -12.37
N VAL A 49 -6.25 8.90 -12.51
CA VAL A 49 -4.91 8.37 -12.23
C VAL A 49 -4.77 7.97 -10.75
N LEU A 50 -5.26 8.81 -9.83
CA LEU A 50 -5.28 8.51 -8.39
C LEU A 50 -6.15 7.31 -8.04
N LEU A 51 -7.37 7.25 -8.56
CA LEU A 51 -8.29 6.15 -8.29
C LEU A 51 -7.70 4.83 -8.77
N ARG A 52 -7.11 4.81 -9.98
CA ARG A 52 -6.41 3.61 -10.47
C ARG A 52 -5.33 3.15 -9.50
N HIS A 53 -4.49 4.06 -9.01
CA HIS A 53 -3.46 3.73 -8.03
C HIS A 53 -4.06 3.17 -6.74
N ILE A 54 -5.09 3.84 -6.18
CA ILE A 54 -5.76 3.40 -4.96
C ILE A 54 -6.38 2.00 -5.13
N PHE A 55 -7.04 1.73 -6.27
CA PHE A 55 -7.60 0.40 -6.54
C PHE A 55 -6.53 -0.68 -6.67
N THR A 56 -5.39 -0.38 -7.32
CA THR A 56 -4.24 -1.31 -7.37
C THR A 56 -3.72 -1.60 -5.96
N CYS A 57 -3.63 -0.59 -5.10
CA CYS A 57 -3.24 -0.77 -3.71
C CYS A 57 -4.26 -1.62 -2.93
N ILE A 58 -5.55 -1.31 -3.00
CA ILE A 58 -6.62 -2.10 -2.35
C ILE A 58 -6.54 -3.57 -2.78
N PHE A 59 -6.40 -3.81 -4.10
CA PHE A 59 -6.25 -5.15 -4.63
C PHE A 59 -5.04 -5.86 -4.02
N MET A 60 -3.88 -5.19 -3.95
CA MET A 60 -2.66 -5.77 -3.38
C MET A 60 -2.79 -6.09 -1.89
N GLU A 61 -3.29 -5.16 -1.07
CA GLU A 61 -3.45 -5.42 0.37
C GLU A 61 -4.43 -6.58 0.59
N TYR A 62 -5.61 -6.54 -0.05
CA TYR A 62 -6.62 -7.57 0.08
C TYR A 62 -6.14 -8.94 -0.44
N PHE A 63 -5.43 -8.95 -1.58
CA PHE A 63 -4.91 -10.17 -2.16
C PHE A 63 -3.88 -10.82 -1.26
N VAL A 64 -2.94 -10.05 -0.69
CA VAL A 64 -1.88 -10.60 0.14
C VAL A 64 -2.38 -10.99 1.54
N ASP A 65 -3.21 -10.16 2.17
CA ASP A 65 -3.67 -10.36 3.56
C ASP A 65 -4.88 -11.30 3.69
N ILE A 66 -5.81 -11.29 2.73
CA ILE A 66 -7.08 -12.05 2.83
C ILE A 66 -7.09 -13.26 1.92
N ILE A 67 -6.72 -13.11 0.64
CA ILE A 67 -6.77 -14.21 -0.32
C ILE A 67 -5.60 -15.16 -0.08
N TRP A 68 -4.36 -14.65 -0.19
CA TRP A 68 -3.18 -15.48 -0.12
C TRP A 68 -2.71 -15.72 1.32
N GLN A 69 -3.00 -14.81 2.26
CA GLN A 69 -2.54 -14.92 3.65
C GLN A 69 -1.04 -15.28 3.74
N MET A 70 -0.23 -14.55 2.97
CA MET A 70 1.20 -14.85 2.82
C MET A 70 1.94 -14.56 4.12
N THR A 71 2.83 -15.47 4.49
CA THR A 71 3.77 -15.33 5.61
C THR A 71 5.18 -15.58 5.10
N VAL A 72 6.13 -14.76 5.53
CA VAL A 72 7.56 -14.98 5.27
C VAL A 72 8.15 -15.74 6.44
N VAL A 73 8.77 -16.90 6.18
CA VAL A 73 9.40 -17.72 7.21
C VAL A 73 10.90 -17.46 7.21
N VAL A 74 11.37 -16.77 8.24
CA VAL A 74 12.80 -16.52 8.52
C VAL A 74 13.33 -17.62 9.45
N PRO A 75 14.59 -18.08 9.28
CA PRO A 75 15.63 -17.60 8.37
C PRO A 75 15.66 -18.26 6.99
N TYR A 76 14.75 -19.19 6.74
CA TYR A 76 14.76 -19.99 5.51
C TYR A 76 14.39 -19.17 4.26
N SER A 77 13.80 -17.98 4.44
CA SER A 77 13.38 -17.09 3.34
C SER A 77 12.33 -17.75 2.45
N ALA A 78 11.40 -18.49 3.08
CA ALA A 78 10.30 -19.16 2.41
C ALA A 78 9.04 -18.28 2.43
N PHE A 79 8.28 -18.27 1.34
CA PHE A 79 6.91 -17.76 1.31
C PHE A 79 5.96 -18.92 1.58
N CYS A 80 5.20 -18.83 2.65
CA CYS A 80 4.22 -19.82 3.04
C CYS A 80 2.83 -19.19 3.10
N SER A 81 1.78 -19.99 2.91
CA SER A 81 0.40 -19.51 2.86
C SER A 81 -0.55 -20.49 3.54
N VAL A 82 -1.52 -19.95 4.27
CA VAL A 82 -2.69 -20.70 4.77
C VAL A 82 -3.99 -20.31 4.06
N GLY A 83 -3.90 -19.38 3.11
CA GLY A 83 -5.04 -18.80 2.42
C GLY A 83 -5.58 -19.63 1.26
N THR A 84 -6.43 -18.99 0.48
CA THR A 84 -6.97 -19.54 -0.76
C THR A 84 -5.86 -19.69 -1.80
N GLY A 85 -5.81 -20.85 -2.44
CA GLY A 85 -4.78 -21.18 -3.43
C GLY A 85 -3.38 -21.37 -2.86
N HIS A 86 -3.26 -21.72 -1.57
CA HIS A 86 -2.00 -22.19 -0.96
C HIS A 86 -1.34 -23.31 -1.77
N ARG A 87 -2.10 -24.15 -2.50
CA ARG A 87 -1.57 -25.20 -3.39
C ARG A 87 -0.88 -24.69 -4.66
N TYR A 88 -1.02 -23.40 -4.97
CA TYR A 88 -0.46 -22.77 -6.16
C TYR A 88 0.40 -21.56 -5.78
N PRO A 89 1.43 -21.73 -4.92
CA PRO A 89 2.15 -20.60 -4.34
C PRO A 89 2.89 -19.78 -5.40
N VAL A 90 3.42 -20.41 -6.46
CA VAL A 90 4.12 -19.72 -7.56
C VAL A 90 3.17 -18.84 -8.37
N PHE A 91 1.95 -19.31 -8.61
CA PHE A 91 0.91 -18.52 -9.29
C PHE A 91 0.50 -17.31 -8.43
N MET A 92 0.27 -17.52 -7.13
CA MET A 92 -0.06 -16.43 -6.21
C MET A 92 1.07 -15.41 -6.08
N PHE A 93 2.32 -15.87 -5.99
CA PHE A 93 3.50 -15.02 -6.04
C PHE A 93 3.57 -14.19 -7.33
N SER A 94 3.23 -14.80 -8.47
CA SER A 94 3.21 -14.11 -9.77
C SER A 94 2.21 -12.95 -9.81
N ILE A 95 1.04 -13.12 -9.17
CA ILE A 95 0.04 -12.05 -9.03
C ILE A 95 0.59 -10.91 -8.17
N VAL A 96 1.28 -11.21 -7.06
CA VAL A 96 1.92 -10.19 -6.21
C VAL A 96 2.99 -9.40 -6.98
N VAL A 97 3.85 -10.08 -7.74
CA VAL A 97 4.85 -9.41 -8.58
C VAL A 97 4.20 -8.52 -9.62
N ALA A 98 3.15 -8.99 -10.30
CA ALA A 98 2.40 -8.19 -11.27
C ALA A 98 1.75 -6.95 -10.64
N GLY A 99 1.20 -7.09 -9.45
CA GLY A 99 0.62 -5.96 -8.72
C GLY A 99 1.67 -4.96 -8.22
N LEU A 100 2.87 -5.40 -7.82
CA LEU A 100 3.99 -4.49 -7.53
C LEU A 100 4.42 -3.69 -8.78
N CYS A 101 4.51 -4.35 -9.94
CA CYS A 101 4.77 -3.66 -11.20
C CYS A 101 3.67 -2.63 -11.52
N ALA A 102 2.39 -2.99 -11.34
CA ALA A 102 1.27 -2.08 -11.54
C ALA A 102 1.31 -0.87 -10.58
N THR A 103 1.66 -1.09 -9.32
CA THR A 103 1.87 -0.02 -8.32
C THR A 103 2.98 0.92 -8.78
N GLY A 104 4.14 0.41 -9.20
CA GLY A 104 5.24 1.22 -9.74
C GLY A 104 4.82 2.08 -10.95
N VAL A 105 4.18 1.48 -11.95
CA VAL A 105 3.68 2.17 -13.14
C VAL A 105 2.67 3.26 -12.79
N SER A 106 1.76 2.98 -11.84
CA SER A 106 0.75 3.95 -11.42
C SER A 106 1.35 5.20 -10.75
N ILE A 107 2.40 5.04 -9.92
CA ILE A 107 3.15 6.15 -9.30
C ILE A 107 3.85 6.97 -10.38
N MET A 108 4.50 6.32 -11.35
CA MET A 108 5.15 7.03 -12.47
C MET A 108 4.14 7.86 -13.26
N HIS A 109 2.94 7.33 -13.54
CA HIS A 109 1.88 8.09 -14.21
C HIS A 109 1.44 9.31 -13.39
N MET A 110 1.41 9.23 -12.05
CA MET A 110 1.09 10.37 -11.19
C MET A 110 2.16 11.47 -11.29
N PHE A 111 3.45 11.12 -11.30
CA PHE A 111 4.54 12.06 -11.52
C PHE A 111 4.50 12.67 -12.92
N GLN A 112 4.32 11.87 -13.95
CA GLN A 112 4.25 12.32 -15.33
C GLN A 112 3.12 13.34 -15.51
N TYR A 113 1.92 13.04 -15.01
CA TYR A 113 0.78 13.95 -15.08
C TYR A 113 1.11 15.31 -14.44
N ARG A 114 1.72 15.28 -13.24
CA ARG A 114 2.06 16.50 -12.51
C ARG A 114 3.17 17.28 -13.16
N MET A 115 4.20 16.60 -13.65
CA MET A 115 5.30 17.23 -14.35
C MET A 115 4.78 17.97 -15.58
N ASN A 116 3.96 17.31 -16.41
CA ASN A 116 3.37 17.91 -17.61
C ASN A 116 2.49 19.13 -17.30
N ALA A 117 1.82 19.16 -16.15
CA ALA A 117 0.97 20.29 -15.75
C ALA A 117 1.75 21.54 -15.29
N VAL A 118 3.03 21.39 -14.91
CA VAL A 118 3.83 22.44 -14.25
C VAL A 118 5.04 22.86 -15.09
N THR A 119 5.30 22.17 -16.21
CA THR A 119 6.52 22.37 -17.00
C THR A 119 6.21 22.68 -18.45
N ASP A 120 6.94 23.63 -19.02
CA ASP A 120 6.83 24.09 -20.41
C ASP A 120 8.00 23.54 -21.27
N ASP A 121 8.17 24.06 -22.49
CA ASP A 121 9.22 23.63 -23.43
C ASP A 121 10.63 24.08 -23.02
N SER A 122 10.73 25.00 -22.05
CA SER A 122 12.03 25.50 -21.57
C SER A 122 12.87 24.43 -20.85
N ILE A 123 12.28 23.28 -20.53
CA ILE A 123 12.97 22.12 -19.93
C ILE A 123 12.89 20.86 -20.82
N ARG A 124 12.75 21.03 -22.14
CA ARG A 124 12.58 19.94 -23.11
C ARG A 124 13.64 18.84 -23.00
N ILE A 125 14.91 19.20 -22.80
CA ILE A 125 16.01 18.22 -22.68
C ILE A 125 15.80 17.34 -21.45
N LEU A 126 15.51 17.94 -20.29
CA LEU A 126 15.23 17.21 -19.06
C LEU A 126 14.00 16.31 -19.20
N LYS A 127 12.93 16.79 -19.84
CA LYS A 127 11.74 15.99 -20.16
C LYS A 127 12.07 14.79 -21.04
N SER A 128 12.94 14.96 -22.02
CA SER A 128 13.40 13.88 -22.91
C SER A 128 14.16 12.82 -22.12
N ILE A 129 15.09 13.22 -21.25
CA ILE A 129 15.82 12.31 -20.36
C ILE A 129 14.86 11.53 -19.46
N ILE A 130 13.94 12.22 -18.78
CA ILE A 130 12.93 11.59 -17.91
C ILE A 130 12.06 10.60 -18.70
N THR A 131 11.70 10.95 -19.93
CA THR A 131 10.92 10.08 -20.82
C THR A 131 11.72 8.85 -21.25
N GLY A 132 13.01 8.99 -21.53
CA GLY A 132 13.91 7.87 -21.81
C GLY A 132 14.03 6.92 -20.62
N VAL A 133 14.28 7.45 -19.42
CA VAL A 133 14.33 6.66 -18.16
C VAL A 133 13.00 5.94 -17.93
N LYS A 134 11.87 6.60 -18.18
CA LYS A 134 10.53 6.00 -18.07
C LYS A 134 10.37 4.79 -19.00
N PHE A 135 10.69 4.94 -20.28
CA PHE A 135 10.56 3.84 -21.25
C PHE A 135 11.51 2.68 -20.92
N TYR A 136 12.73 2.98 -20.49
CA TYR A 136 13.65 1.96 -20.03
C TYR A 136 13.10 1.22 -18.80
N HIS A 137 12.50 1.93 -17.84
CA HIS A 137 11.84 1.30 -16.69
C HIS A 137 10.65 0.41 -17.10
N TYR A 138 9.83 0.82 -18.08
CA TYR A 138 8.77 -0.03 -18.62
C TYR A 138 9.30 -1.27 -19.33
N PHE A 139 10.40 -1.13 -20.07
CA PHE A 139 11.08 -2.28 -20.68
C PHE A 139 11.56 -3.26 -19.60
N MET A 140 12.18 -2.77 -18.52
CA MET A 140 12.62 -3.60 -17.38
C MET A 140 11.44 -4.31 -16.71
N MET A 141 10.34 -3.61 -16.42
CA MET A 141 9.15 -4.21 -15.79
C MET A 141 8.49 -5.26 -16.69
N THR A 142 8.37 -4.99 -17.99
CA THR A 142 7.81 -5.94 -18.95
C THR A 142 8.70 -7.18 -19.06
N SER A 143 10.01 -6.98 -19.15
CA SER A 143 10.98 -8.07 -19.19
C SER A 143 10.96 -8.90 -17.91
N CYS A 144 10.76 -8.26 -16.74
CA CYS A 144 10.60 -8.93 -15.45
C CYS A 144 9.37 -9.85 -15.44
N LEU A 145 8.23 -9.39 -15.97
CA LEU A 145 7.01 -10.21 -16.09
C LEU A 145 7.18 -11.37 -17.08
N CYS A 146 7.82 -11.13 -18.22
CA CYS A 146 8.12 -12.21 -19.18
C CYS A 146 9.05 -13.26 -18.56
N LEU A 147 10.09 -12.84 -17.84
CA LEU A 147 11.01 -13.73 -17.15
C LEU A 147 10.36 -14.47 -15.99
N LEU A 148 9.40 -13.86 -15.28
CA LEU A 148 8.62 -14.53 -14.25
C LEU A 148 7.82 -15.69 -14.84
N ILE A 149 7.17 -15.48 -15.99
CA ILE A 149 6.45 -16.53 -16.72
C ILE A 149 7.42 -17.62 -17.19
N ALA A 150 8.55 -17.24 -17.79
CA ALA A 150 9.58 -18.19 -18.22
C ALA A 150 10.19 -18.98 -17.05
N SER A 151 10.25 -18.37 -15.86
CA SER A 151 10.76 -18.98 -14.64
C SER A 151 9.74 -19.83 -13.90
N TYR A 152 8.47 -19.88 -14.34
CA TYR A 152 7.39 -20.52 -13.60
C TYR A 152 7.72 -21.98 -13.23
N ASN A 153 8.17 -22.78 -14.20
CA ASN A 153 8.51 -24.18 -13.96
C ASN A 153 9.70 -24.34 -13.01
N HIS A 154 10.69 -23.44 -13.09
CA HIS A 154 11.85 -23.44 -12.18
C HIS A 154 11.49 -23.02 -10.75
N LEU A 155 10.49 -22.15 -10.60
CA LEU A 155 9.93 -21.78 -9.31
C LEU A 155 8.98 -22.86 -8.77
N ALA A 156 8.33 -23.64 -9.64
CA ALA A 156 7.46 -24.74 -9.23
C ALA A 156 8.27 -25.97 -8.77
N ASP A 157 9.42 -26.23 -9.40
CA ASP A 157 10.31 -27.32 -8.96
C ASP A 157 11.13 -26.90 -7.73
N GLN A 158 10.64 -27.30 -6.55
CA GLN A 158 11.20 -26.94 -5.26
C GLN A 158 12.00 -28.07 -4.60
N LYS A 159 11.99 -29.30 -5.15
CA LYS A 159 12.52 -30.47 -4.43
C LYS A 159 14.03 -30.37 -4.18
N ALA A 160 14.79 -30.06 -5.23
CA ALA A 160 16.24 -29.89 -5.12
C ALA A 160 16.61 -28.74 -4.18
N PHE A 161 15.91 -27.61 -4.31
CA PHE A 161 16.17 -26.42 -3.52
C PHE A 161 15.85 -26.63 -2.03
N LYS A 162 14.69 -27.22 -1.68
CA LYS A 162 14.34 -27.56 -0.29
C LYS A 162 15.36 -28.51 0.34
N THR A 163 15.92 -29.44 -0.45
CA THR A 163 17.00 -30.34 0.01
C THR A 163 18.27 -29.56 0.33
N ASN A 164 18.67 -28.62 -0.53
CA ASN A 164 19.82 -27.74 -0.28
C ASN A 164 19.62 -26.86 0.97
N VAL A 165 18.41 -26.34 1.18
CA VAL A 165 18.06 -25.58 2.39
C VAL A 165 18.17 -26.45 3.64
N GLN A 166 17.66 -27.69 3.61
CA GLN A 166 17.83 -28.64 4.71
C GLN A 166 19.31 -28.98 4.96
N TYR A 167 20.12 -29.12 3.90
CA TYR A 167 21.56 -29.31 4.07
C TYR A 167 22.24 -28.10 4.73
N LYS A 168 21.86 -26.87 4.34
CA LYS A 168 22.44 -25.62 4.84
C LYS A 168 22.05 -25.30 6.29
N PHE A 169 20.79 -25.55 6.66
CA PHE A 169 20.25 -25.15 7.96
C PHE A 169 20.03 -26.33 8.92
N GLY A 170 20.30 -27.56 8.50
CA GLY A 170 20.01 -28.78 9.27
C GLY A 170 18.52 -29.12 9.23
N SER A 171 17.99 -29.66 10.32
CA SER A 171 16.57 -30.07 10.38
C SER A 171 15.65 -28.86 10.19
N VAL A 172 14.91 -28.86 9.09
CA VAL A 172 13.86 -27.86 8.81
C VAL A 172 12.49 -28.37 9.28
N PRO A 173 11.57 -27.49 9.70
CA PRO A 173 10.21 -27.90 10.03
C PRO A 173 9.51 -28.64 8.89
N SER A 174 8.76 -29.70 9.22
CA SER A 174 8.08 -30.55 8.21
C SER A 174 7.11 -29.77 7.31
N TYR A 175 6.42 -28.75 7.82
CA TYR A 175 5.50 -27.94 7.01
C TYR A 175 6.19 -27.20 5.85
N ILE A 176 7.51 -26.97 5.90
CA ILE A 176 8.27 -26.36 4.80
C ILE A 176 8.28 -27.26 3.56
N TRP A 177 8.16 -28.58 3.75
CA TRP A 177 8.13 -29.55 2.66
C TRP A 177 6.79 -29.59 1.91
N CYS A 178 5.73 -29.05 2.50
CA CYS A 178 4.40 -29.00 1.90
C CYS A 178 4.31 -28.00 0.73
N ASP A 179 3.29 -28.20 -0.12
CA ASP A 179 3.04 -27.38 -1.32
C ASP A 179 2.59 -25.94 -1.00
N ASN A 180 2.24 -25.67 0.24
CA ASN A 180 1.86 -24.33 0.71
C ASN A 180 3.05 -23.40 0.97
N CYS A 181 4.27 -23.91 0.85
CA CYS A 181 5.50 -23.15 1.01
C CYS A 181 6.36 -23.23 -0.25
N MET A 182 6.80 -22.06 -0.74
CA MET A 182 7.74 -21.92 -1.85
C MET A 182 8.97 -21.10 -1.46
N PHE A 183 10.07 -21.34 -2.15
CA PHE A 183 11.28 -20.53 -2.11
C PHE A 183 11.55 -19.89 -3.46
N ILE A 184 12.26 -18.77 -3.47
CA ILE A 184 12.84 -18.25 -4.71
C ILE A 184 14.11 -19.06 -5.00
N ASN A 185 14.00 -20.00 -5.93
CA ASN A 185 15.09 -20.89 -6.32
C ASN A 185 16.11 -20.14 -7.19
N THR A 186 17.10 -19.50 -6.56
CA THR A 186 18.16 -18.74 -7.26
C THR A 186 19.23 -19.63 -7.91
N ASP A 187 19.14 -20.96 -7.78
CA ASP A 187 20.08 -21.88 -8.44
C ASP A 187 19.82 -21.95 -9.95
N SER A 188 18.59 -21.65 -10.38
CA SER A 188 18.25 -21.50 -11.79
C SER A 188 18.74 -20.15 -12.32
N THR A 189 19.52 -20.16 -13.40
CA THR A 189 19.99 -18.95 -14.08
C THR A 189 18.83 -18.04 -14.48
N THR A 190 17.70 -18.59 -14.94
CA THR A 190 16.52 -17.81 -15.33
C THR A 190 15.92 -17.07 -14.14
N VAL A 191 15.78 -17.74 -12.99
CA VAL A 191 15.27 -17.14 -11.76
C VAL A 191 16.24 -16.09 -11.23
N LEU A 192 17.54 -16.36 -11.28
CA LEU A 192 18.58 -15.40 -10.87
C LEU A 192 18.52 -14.12 -11.72
N ILE A 193 18.38 -14.25 -13.04
CA ILE A 193 18.21 -13.09 -13.94
C ILE A 193 16.91 -12.34 -13.60
N PHE A 194 15.80 -13.05 -13.38
CA PHE A 194 14.53 -12.44 -12.94
C PHE A 194 14.70 -11.61 -11.66
N VAL A 195 15.31 -12.18 -10.63
CA VAL A 195 15.57 -11.50 -9.35
C VAL A 195 16.50 -10.31 -9.55
N GLY A 196 17.59 -10.48 -10.28
CA GLY A 196 18.54 -9.41 -10.57
C GLY A 196 17.92 -8.25 -11.35
N LEU A 197 17.03 -8.56 -12.30
CA LEU A 197 16.28 -7.55 -13.05
C LEU A 197 15.29 -6.79 -12.16
N GLY A 198 14.57 -7.51 -11.30
CA GLY A 198 13.69 -6.93 -10.29
C GLY A 198 14.45 -6.00 -9.33
N ALA A 199 15.59 -6.44 -8.82
CA ALA A 199 16.43 -5.66 -7.90
C ALA A 199 17.02 -4.42 -8.58
N SER A 200 17.57 -4.55 -9.78
CA SER A 200 18.16 -3.43 -10.55
C SER A 200 17.12 -2.41 -11.03
N SER A 201 15.85 -2.79 -11.13
CA SER A 201 14.76 -1.86 -11.45
C SER A 201 14.50 -0.81 -10.36
N GLN A 202 14.84 -1.09 -9.10
CA GLN A 202 14.58 -0.20 -7.96
C GLN A 202 15.45 1.07 -7.99
N PRO A 203 16.79 1.00 -8.17
CA PRO A 203 17.61 2.19 -8.40
C PRO A 203 17.12 3.03 -9.58
N LEU A 204 16.69 2.39 -10.67
CA LEU A 204 16.17 3.11 -11.84
C LEU A 204 14.87 3.88 -11.53
N ALA A 205 13.97 3.29 -10.75
CA ALA A 205 12.78 3.98 -10.25
C ALA A 205 13.15 5.19 -9.39
N ALA A 206 14.17 5.06 -8.53
CA ALA A 206 14.68 6.16 -7.71
C ALA A 206 15.27 7.29 -8.58
N VAL A 207 16.01 6.98 -9.64
CA VAL A 207 16.51 7.97 -10.62
C VAL A 207 15.33 8.68 -11.30
N TYR A 208 14.33 7.95 -11.80
CA TYR A 208 13.13 8.55 -12.40
C TYR A 208 12.44 9.51 -11.44
N PHE A 209 12.25 9.10 -10.19
CA PHE A 209 11.64 9.91 -9.15
C PHE A 209 12.44 11.18 -8.85
N GLY A 210 13.75 11.05 -8.66
CA GLY A 210 14.65 12.18 -8.40
C GLY A 210 14.60 13.22 -9.51
N LEU A 211 14.70 12.77 -10.77
CA LEU A 211 14.61 13.65 -11.95
C LEU A 211 13.22 14.30 -12.06
N SER A 212 12.15 13.55 -11.82
CA SER A 212 10.77 14.07 -11.87
C SER A 212 10.52 15.14 -10.81
N VAL A 213 10.99 14.92 -9.57
CA VAL A 213 10.90 15.90 -8.49
C VAL A 213 11.71 17.16 -8.81
N TYR A 214 12.91 17.00 -9.38
CA TYR A 214 13.73 18.11 -9.82
C TYR A 214 13.05 18.94 -10.90
N ALA A 215 12.51 18.28 -11.94
CA ALA A 215 11.76 18.93 -13.02
C ALA A 215 10.51 19.69 -12.49
N LEU A 216 9.78 19.09 -11.54
CA LEU A 216 8.63 19.70 -10.89
C LEU A 216 9.00 20.96 -10.11
N LYS A 217 10.08 20.91 -9.31
CA LYS A 217 10.56 22.09 -8.57
C LYS A 217 10.98 23.21 -9.51
N LEU A 218 11.71 22.88 -10.58
CA LEU A 218 12.16 23.85 -11.57
C LEU A 218 10.99 24.48 -12.32
N GLY A 219 10.02 23.68 -12.77
CA GLY A 219 8.81 24.18 -13.43
C GLY A 219 7.99 25.11 -12.52
N LEU A 220 7.83 24.73 -11.25
CA LEU A 220 7.11 25.55 -10.27
C LEU A 220 7.81 26.89 -10.00
N GLN A 221 9.14 26.90 -9.97
CA GLN A 221 9.91 28.14 -9.84
C GLN A 221 9.71 29.07 -11.04
N LYS A 222 9.66 28.54 -12.27
CA LYS A 222 9.40 29.34 -13.48
C LYS A 222 7.99 29.91 -13.49
N LEU A 223 6.99 29.09 -13.19
CA LEU A 223 5.58 29.49 -13.11
C LEU A 223 5.27 30.46 -11.96
N ARG A 224 6.18 30.61 -10.99
CA ARG A 224 6.03 31.58 -9.89
C ARG A 224 5.81 33.01 -10.38
N LYS A 225 6.33 33.35 -11.56
CA LYS A 225 6.21 34.68 -12.15
C LYS A 225 4.90 34.90 -12.91
N SER A 226 4.21 33.85 -13.36
CA SER A 226 3.00 33.96 -14.21
C SER A 226 1.70 33.55 -13.52
N LEU A 227 1.76 32.77 -12.44
CA LEU A 227 0.58 32.26 -11.74
C LEU A 227 0.28 33.01 -10.45
N SER A 228 -0.98 33.01 -10.04
CA SER A 228 -1.39 33.54 -8.73
C SER A 228 -0.76 32.74 -7.58
N GLN A 229 -0.52 33.42 -6.45
CA GLN A 229 0.01 32.77 -5.24
C GLN A 229 -0.87 31.63 -4.72
N ARG A 230 -2.19 31.73 -4.94
CA ARG A 230 -3.15 30.68 -4.57
C ARG A 230 -2.94 29.42 -5.41
N THR A 231 -2.72 29.56 -6.71
CA THR A 231 -2.46 28.43 -7.62
C THR A 231 -1.12 27.77 -7.31
N ILE A 232 -0.06 28.55 -7.09
CA ILE A 232 1.28 28.03 -6.76
C ILE A 232 1.27 27.26 -5.45
N THR A 233 0.62 27.80 -4.42
CA THR A 233 0.48 27.13 -3.12
C THR A 233 -0.27 25.81 -3.25
N THR A 234 -1.31 25.78 -4.09
CA THR A 234 -2.07 24.56 -4.38
C THR A 234 -1.18 23.51 -5.04
N GLN A 235 -0.41 23.87 -6.07
CA GLN A 235 0.52 22.95 -6.74
C GLN A 235 1.59 22.42 -5.79
N ARG A 236 2.15 23.27 -4.92
CA ARG A 236 3.14 22.85 -3.91
C ARG A 236 2.57 21.86 -2.90
N ASN A 237 1.32 22.05 -2.46
CA ASN A 237 0.66 21.11 -1.57
C ASN A 237 0.44 19.74 -2.24
N PHE A 238 0.00 19.73 -3.51
CA PHE A 238 -0.13 18.49 -4.28
C PHE A 238 1.22 17.78 -4.46
N LEU A 239 2.29 18.53 -4.75
CA LEU A 239 3.63 17.99 -4.91
C LEU A 239 4.16 17.38 -3.61
N ASN A 240 4.01 18.07 -2.48
CA ASN A 240 4.40 17.56 -1.18
C ASN A 240 3.62 16.29 -0.81
N SER A 241 2.33 16.26 -1.14
CA SER A 241 1.48 15.10 -0.93
C SER A 241 1.92 13.89 -1.75
N LEU A 242 2.23 14.11 -3.04
CA LEU A 242 2.76 13.07 -3.92
C LEU A 242 4.13 12.56 -3.46
N TYR A 243 5.00 13.46 -2.99
CA TYR A 243 6.29 13.10 -2.40
C TYR A 243 6.11 12.20 -1.18
N LEU A 244 5.23 12.59 -0.24
CA LEU A 244 4.96 11.81 0.97
C LEU A 244 4.40 10.42 0.62
N GLN A 245 3.43 10.36 -0.29
CA GLN A 245 2.84 9.10 -0.76
C GLN A 245 3.90 8.17 -1.37
N THR A 246 4.83 8.73 -2.15
CA THR A 246 5.90 7.93 -2.78
C THR A 246 6.95 7.49 -1.77
N ALA A 247 7.28 8.34 -0.79
CA ALA A 247 8.18 7.97 0.29
C ALA A 247 7.62 6.79 1.10
N VAL A 248 6.30 6.77 1.35
CA VAL A 248 5.63 5.60 1.96
C VAL A 248 5.89 4.35 1.13
N HIS A 249 5.65 4.38 -0.18
CA HIS A 249 5.92 3.23 -1.05
C HIS A 249 7.37 2.76 -1.03
N VAL A 250 8.33 3.69 -1.13
CA VAL A 250 9.76 3.33 -1.09
C VAL A 250 10.13 2.67 0.25
N ILE A 251 9.67 3.23 1.37
CA ILE A 251 10.00 2.68 2.69
C ILE A 251 9.28 1.33 2.90
N PHE A 252 7.99 1.27 2.60
CA PHE A 252 7.14 0.11 2.95
C PHE A 252 7.27 -1.04 1.95
N ILE A 253 7.81 -0.82 0.75
CA ILE A 253 8.09 -1.88 -0.23
C ILE A 253 9.58 -2.19 -0.27
N SER A 254 10.45 -1.19 -0.45
CA SER A 254 11.88 -1.46 -0.68
C SER A 254 12.60 -1.94 0.58
N VAL A 255 12.23 -1.48 1.79
CA VAL A 255 12.86 -1.97 3.02
C VAL A 255 12.52 -3.44 3.29
N PRO A 256 11.24 -3.89 3.25
CA PRO A 256 10.93 -5.30 3.42
C PRO A 256 11.58 -6.21 2.38
N LEU A 257 11.58 -5.79 1.11
CA LEU A 257 12.27 -6.54 0.06
C LEU A 257 13.78 -6.59 0.30
N GLY A 258 14.40 -5.48 0.71
CA GLY A 258 15.82 -5.43 1.05
C GLY A 258 16.17 -6.38 2.19
N ILE A 259 15.39 -6.40 3.27
CA ILE A 259 15.56 -7.33 4.39
C ILE A 259 15.42 -8.78 3.90
N PHE A 260 14.40 -9.07 3.10
CA PHE A 260 14.19 -10.39 2.51
C PHE A 260 15.34 -10.84 1.61
N PHE A 261 15.96 -9.95 0.84
CA PHE A 261 17.13 -10.33 0.04
C PHE A 261 18.41 -10.49 0.88
N LEU A 262 18.55 -9.72 1.95
CA LEU A 262 19.68 -9.86 2.87
C LEU A 262 19.69 -11.22 3.58
N THR A 263 18.54 -11.86 3.79
CA THR A 263 18.47 -13.19 4.42
C THR A 263 19.05 -14.31 3.55
N PHE A 264 19.23 -14.09 2.24
CA PHE A 264 19.98 -15.05 1.40
C PHE A 264 21.47 -15.06 1.71
N ILE A 265 22.02 -13.91 2.15
CA ILE A 265 23.45 -13.69 2.37
C ILE A 265 23.80 -13.86 3.86
N LEU A 266 22.97 -13.30 4.75
CA LEU A 266 23.21 -13.26 6.19
C LEU A 266 22.42 -14.36 6.90
N HIS A 267 23.07 -15.04 7.85
CA HIS A 267 22.39 -15.99 8.72
C HIS A 267 21.66 -15.22 9.84
N ILE A 268 20.33 -15.22 9.81
CA ILE A 268 19.49 -14.65 10.88
C ILE A 268 19.14 -15.78 11.87
N PRO A 269 19.30 -15.58 13.18
CA PRO A 269 18.89 -16.58 14.17
C PRO A 269 17.39 -16.87 14.12
N SER A 270 17.00 -18.13 14.30
CA SER A 270 15.59 -18.56 14.34
C SER A 270 14.78 -17.98 15.50
N SER A 271 15.45 -17.50 16.56
CA SER A 271 14.81 -16.77 17.68
C SER A 271 14.16 -15.45 17.24
N GLU A 272 14.57 -14.90 16.11
CA GLU A 272 14.08 -13.63 15.55
C GLU A 272 12.92 -13.81 14.57
N MET A 273 12.21 -14.95 14.59
CA MET A 273 11.10 -15.22 13.66
C MET A 273 10.01 -14.12 13.71
N TYR A 274 9.83 -13.46 14.86
CA TYR A 274 8.95 -12.31 15.02
C TYR A 274 9.33 -11.09 14.16
N MET A 275 10.60 -10.95 13.83
CA MET A 275 11.13 -9.86 12.99
C MET A 275 10.65 -9.96 11.54
N SER A 276 10.11 -11.09 11.09
CA SER A 276 9.53 -11.24 9.75
C SER A 276 8.16 -10.57 9.60
N TYR A 277 7.42 -10.43 10.70
CA TYR A 277 6.04 -9.90 10.67
C TYR A 277 5.99 -8.38 10.48
N ILE A 278 6.96 -7.64 11.02
CA ILE A 278 7.02 -6.18 10.82
C ILE A 278 7.24 -5.84 9.34
N PRO A 279 8.26 -6.39 8.64
CA PRO A 279 8.42 -6.24 7.20
C PRO A 279 7.19 -6.70 6.42
N MET A 280 6.54 -7.79 6.83
CA MET A 280 5.33 -8.27 6.17
C MET A 280 4.17 -7.27 6.31
N ALA A 281 3.93 -6.74 7.51
CA ALA A 281 2.93 -5.71 7.75
C ALA A 281 3.28 -4.40 7.00
N MET A 282 4.55 -4.01 6.94
CA MET A 282 4.96 -2.88 6.10
C MET A 282 4.64 -3.14 4.62
N PHE A 283 5.01 -4.32 4.12
CA PHE A 283 4.77 -4.71 2.74
C PHE A 283 3.29 -4.73 2.39
N THR A 284 2.41 -5.15 3.31
CA THR A 284 0.96 -5.22 3.04
C THR A 284 0.28 -3.88 3.20
N GLN A 285 0.62 -3.09 4.23
CA GLN A 285 -0.06 -1.84 4.55
C GLN A 285 0.47 -0.60 3.79
N HIS A 286 1.35 -0.79 2.81
CA HIS A 286 1.92 0.31 2.02
C HIS A 286 0.84 1.15 1.32
N GLY A 287 -0.23 0.52 0.85
CA GLY A 287 -1.27 1.13 0.05
C GLY A 287 -2.15 2.08 0.85
N SER A 288 -2.64 1.62 1.99
CA SER A 288 -3.54 2.33 2.89
C SER A 288 -2.83 3.49 3.57
N LEU A 289 -1.58 3.29 3.97
CA LEU A 289 -0.74 4.36 4.50
C LEU A 289 -0.46 5.42 3.42
N SER A 290 -0.26 5.01 2.16
CA SER A 290 -0.10 5.95 1.06
C SER A 290 -1.38 6.76 0.78
N ALA A 291 -2.56 6.12 0.90
CA ALA A 291 -3.86 6.78 0.77
C ALA A 291 -4.13 7.74 1.94
N LEU A 292 -3.78 7.35 3.16
CA LEU A 292 -3.85 8.22 4.34
C LEU A 292 -2.91 9.42 4.18
N ALA A 293 -1.67 9.18 3.75
CA ALA A 293 -0.70 10.23 3.47
C ALA A 293 -1.26 11.23 2.46
N LEU A 294 -1.88 10.76 1.36
CA LEU A 294 -2.57 11.60 0.38
C LEU A 294 -3.68 12.43 1.04
N LEU A 295 -4.54 11.81 1.85
CA LEU A 295 -5.68 12.47 2.48
C LEU A 295 -5.25 13.58 3.45
N VAL A 296 -4.24 13.32 4.29
CA VAL A 296 -3.80 14.23 5.36
C VAL A 296 -2.91 15.35 4.84
N SER A 297 -2.00 15.05 3.90
CA SER A 297 -1.05 16.04 3.39
C SER A 297 -1.65 17.00 2.35
N ASN A 298 -2.76 16.63 1.74
CA ASN A 298 -3.39 17.41 0.69
C ASN A 298 -4.44 18.36 1.25
N LYS A 299 -4.07 19.63 1.51
CA LYS A 299 -4.97 20.62 2.13
C LYS A 299 -6.38 20.69 1.52
N PRO A 300 -6.57 20.72 0.17
CA PRO A 300 -7.90 20.61 -0.43
C PRO A 300 -8.68 19.37 -0.02
N LEU A 301 -8.08 18.18 -0.10
CA LEU A 301 -8.74 16.92 0.28
C LEU A 301 -9.00 16.86 1.78
N TYR A 302 -8.03 17.26 2.60
CA TYR A 302 -8.16 17.33 4.05
C TYR A 302 -9.27 18.30 4.49
N SER A 303 -9.40 19.46 3.84
CA SER A 303 -10.47 20.41 4.13
C SER A 303 -11.85 19.82 3.82
N VAL A 304 -11.97 19.07 2.72
CA VAL A 304 -13.21 18.37 2.37
C VAL A 304 -13.49 17.24 3.36
N PHE A 305 -12.47 16.47 3.74
CA PHE A 305 -12.57 15.42 4.76
C PHE A 305 -13.09 15.96 6.09
N THR A 306 -12.43 16.98 6.64
CA THR A 306 -12.82 17.58 7.92
C THR A 306 -14.22 18.19 7.87
N LYS A 307 -14.60 18.87 6.78
CA LYS A 307 -15.96 19.40 6.60
C LYS A 307 -17.03 18.30 6.51
N THR A 308 -16.71 17.20 5.85
CA THR A 308 -17.68 16.13 5.60
C THR A 308 -17.86 15.24 6.82
N PHE A 309 -16.78 14.85 7.51
CA PHE A 309 -16.83 13.83 8.55
C PHE A 309 -16.68 14.41 9.97
N LEU A 310 -15.83 15.43 10.17
CA LEU A 310 -15.66 16.03 11.51
C LEU A 310 -16.78 17.02 11.84
N ARG A 311 -17.29 17.77 10.85
CA ARG A 311 -18.42 18.69 11.05
C ARG A 311 -19.77 17.97 11.17
N MET A 312 -19.88 16.79 10.58
CA MET A 312 -21.04 15.91 10.77
C MET A 312 -21.06 15.35 12.21
N LYS A 313 -19.90 15.07 12.81
CA LYS A 313 -19.77 14.70 14.23
C LYS A 313 -20.19 15.83 15.20
N THR A 314 -19.94 17.10 14.86
CA THR A 314 -20.43 18.23 15.67
C THR A 314 -21.94 18.40 15.56
N ASN A 315 -22.52 18.25 14.37
CA ASN A 315 -23.98 18.35 14.20
C ASN A 315 -24.73 17.19 14.88
N ILE A 316 -24.21 15.95 14.82
CA ILE A 316 -24.81 14.79 15.51
C ILE A 316 -24.74 14.99 17.03
N ARG A 317 -23.59 15.42 17.57
CA ARG A 317 -23.44 15.70 19.01
C ARG A 317 -24.31 16.86 19.49
N GLU A 318 -24.61 17.82 18.62
CA GLU A 318 -25.49 18.95 18.92
C GLU A 318 -26.98 18.55 18.85
N THR A 319 -27.34 17.63 17.93
CA THR A 319 -28.69 17.04 17.91
C THR A 319 -28.93 16.13 19.11
N ASP A 320 -27.94 15.33 19.53
CA ASP A 320 -28.02 14.49 20.74
C ASP A 320 -28.17 15.34 22.02
N ARG A 321 -27.43 16.45 22.13
CA ARG A 321 -27.61 17.40 23.26
C ARG A 321 -28.98 18.08 23.24
N VAL A 322 -29.49 18.44 22.07
CA VAL A 322 -30.82 19.06 21.95
C VAL A 322 -31.93 18.05 22.24
N SER A 323 -31.75 16.77 21.91
CA SER A 323 -32.68 15.71 22.31
C SER A 323 -32.62 15.40 23.80
N ASP A 324 -31.43 15.40 24.42
CA ASP A 324 -31.29 15.20 25.88
C ASP A 324 -31.90 16.36 26.67
N ILE A 325 -31.71 17.61 26.22
CA ILE A 325 -32.32 18.79 26.84
C ILE A 325 -33.85 18.76 26.69
N ARG A 326 -34.37 18.39 25.51
CA ARG A 326 -35.83 18.24 25.32
C ARG A 326 -36.42 17.04 26.07
N GLY A 327 -35.64 15.99 26.29
CA GLY A 327 -36.01 14.85 27.13
C GLY A 327 -36.13 15.26 28.59
N ALA A 328 -35.11 15.95 29.11
CA ALA A 328 -35.10 16.50 30.46
C ALA A 328 -36.19 17.56 30.69
N GLU A 329 -36.46 18.46 29.73
CA GLU A 329 -37.56 19.43 29.83
C GLU A 329 -38.93 18.75 29.84
N ARG A 330 -39.12 17.65 29.08
CA ARG A 330 -40.38 16.88 29.12
C ARG A 330 -40.58 16.19 30.46
N GLU A 331 -39.55 15.57 31.04
CA GLU A 331 -39.61 14.96 32.36
C GLU A 331 -39.88 16.00 33.46
N HIS A 332 -39.24 17.17 33.40
CA HIS A 332 -39.47 18.26 34.35
C HIS A 332 -40.88 18.85 34.23
N SER A 333 -41.44 18.94 33.01
CA SER A 333 -42.83 19.36 32.76
C SER A 333 -43.88 18.32 33.17
N SER A 334 -43.48 17.05 33.21
CA SER A 334 -44.31 15.93 33.69
C SER A 334 -44.40 15.98 35.22
N TRP A 335 -43.25 16.12 35.90
CA TRP A 335 -43.17 16.28 37.35
C TRP A 335 -43.95 17.49 37.88
N ASN A 336 -43.86 18.63 37.20
CA ASN A 336 -44.62 19.83 37.59
C ASN A 336 -46.14 19.63 37.40
N ARG A 337 -46.58 18.84 36.42
CA ARG A 337 -48.00 18.57 36.21
C ARG A 337 -48.59 17.59 37.22
N THR A 338 -47.81 16.65 37.74
CA THR A 338 -48.23 15.78 38.85
C THR A 338 -48.22 16.52 40.19
N ALA A 339 -47.22 17.35 40.48
CA ALA A 339 -47.15 18.11 41.73
C ALA A 339 -48.25 19.19 41.85
N VAL A 340 -48.65 19.83 40.75
CA VAL A 340 -49.77 20.79 40.75
C VAL A 340 -51.12 20.09 40.92
N ARG A 341 -51.25 18.81 40.53
CA ARG A 341 -52.51 18.05 40.69
C ARG A 341 -52.75 17.61 42.14
N GLU A 342 -51.71 17.38 42.93
CA GLU A 342 -51.85 17.01 44.35
C GLU A 342 -52.20 18.21 45.26
N ASN A 343 -51.82 19.43 44.89
CA ASN A 343 -52.12 20.64 45.67
C ASN A 343 -53.51 21.25 45.42
N VAL A 344 -54.31 20.68 44.50
CA VAL A 344 -55.69 21.12 44.22
C VAL A 344 -56.73 20.21 44.89
N MET A 345 -56.30 19.16 45.61
CA MET A 345 -57.18 18.27 46.39
C MET A 345 -56.94 18.31 47.91
N LYS A 346 -56.51 19.44 48.46
CA LYS A 346 -56.50 19.67 49.92
C LYS A 346 -57.20 20.95 50.31
#